data_AF-A0A0F9HF60-F1
#
_entry.id   AF-A0A0F9HF60-F1
#
_cell.length_a   1.000
_cell.length_b   1.000
_cell.length_c   1.000
_cell.angle_alpha   90.00
_cell.angle_beta   90.00
_cell.angle_gamma   90.00
#
_symmetry.space_group_name_H-M   'P 1'
#
loop_
_entity.id
_entity.type
_entity.pdbx_description
1 polymer ?
#
loop_
_entity_poly.entity_id
_entity_poly.type
_entity_poly.pdbx_seq_one_letter_code
_entity_poly.pdbx_strand_id
1 'polypeptide(L)' 'MTKKAFDYSKMTCEYCGVVKYKVMFAIGASLGPDWCMHEGTGKISCPGCHETALAEAQAVIEKAKRSWV' A
#
# COMPACT_ATOMS: atom_id res chain seq x y z
N MET A 1 15.83 -12.26 -17.69
CA MET A 1 15.02 -11.68 -16.60
C MET A 1 13.56 -11.97 -16.90
N THR A 2 12.98 -12.99 -16.28
CA THR A 2 11.56 -13.32 -16.41
C THR A 2 10.76 -12.26 -15.65
N LYS A 3 10.07 -11.37 -16.37
CA LYS A 3 9.07 -10.49 -15.77
C LYS A 3 8.00 -11.38 -15.14
N LYS A 4 7.94 -11.47 -13.81
CA LYS A 4 6.81 -12.11 -13.12
C LYS A 4 5.55 -11.38 -13.56
N ALA A 5 4.65 -12.09 -14.24
CA ALA A 5 3.35 -11.56 -14.58
C ALA A 5 2.64 -11.18 -13.27
N PHE A 6 2.17 -9.94 -13.19
CA PHE A 6 1.40 -9.47 -12.04
C PHE A 6 0.04 -10.18 -12.07
N ASP A 7 -0.26 -10.95 -11.03
CA ASP A 7 -1.51 -11.69 -10.90
C ASP A 7 -2.60 -10.74 -10.37
N TYR A 8 -3.38 -10.14 -11.27
CA TYR A 8 -4.46 -9.22 -10.94
C TYR A 8 -5.60 -9.88 -10.12
N SER A 9 -5.58 -11.20 -9.92
CA SER A 9 -6.61 -11.88 -9.14
C SER A 9 -6.42 -11.73 -7.63
N LYS A 10 -5.25 -11.27 -7.17
CA LYS A 10 -4.95 -11.14 -5.74
C LYS A 10 -4.05 -9.96 -5.41
N MET A 11 -4.25 -9.43 -4.21
CA MET A 11 -3.41 -8.40 -3.60
C MET A 11 -3.04 -8.87 -2.20
N THR A 12 -1.76 -8.77 -1.83
CA THR A 12 -1.27 -9.20 -0.52
C THR A 12 -0.84 -7.97 0.28
N CYS A 13 -1.28 -7.90 1.54
CA CYS A 13 -0.81 -6.90 2.49
C CYS A 13 0.64 -7.20 2.84
N GLU A 14 1.54 -6.23 2.66
CA GLU A 14 2.98 -6.41 2.91
C GLU A 14 3.34 -6.34 4.41
N TYR A 15 2.35 -6.10 5.27
CA TYR A 15 2.53 -5.98 6.73
C TYR A 15 2.10 -7.23 7.48
N CYS A 16 0.94 -7.80 7.14
CA CYS A 16 0.38 -8.98 7.83
C CYS A 16 0.18 -10.19 6.92
N GLY A 17 0.45 -10.07 5.61
CA GLY A 17 0.32 -11.18 4.66
C GLY A 17 -1.10 -11.56 4.28
N VAL A 18 -2.13 -10.89 4.82
CA VAL A 18 -3.52 -11.13 4.41
C VAL A 18 -3.68 -10.88 2.90
N VAL A 19 -4.59 -11.62 2.27
CA VAL A 19 -4.80 -11.59 0.82
C VAL A 19 -6.22 -11.14 0.49
N LYS A 20 -6.35 -10.13 -0.38
CA LYS A 20 -7.62 -9.74 -1.03
C LYS A 20 -7.68 -10.38 -2.39
N TYR A 21 -8.64 -11.26 -2.58
CA TYR A 21 -8.94 -11.87 -3.88
C TYR A 21 -9.91 -10.98 -4.66
N LYS A 22 -9.89 -11.10 -6.00
CA LYS A 22 -10.76 -10.34 -6.92
C LYS A 22 -10.58 -8.83 -6.75
N VAL A 23 -9.38 -8.34 -7.02
CA VAL A 23 -9.08 -6.91 -6.99
C VAL A 23 -9.91 -6.21 -8.07
N MET A 24 -10.95 -5.51 -7.65
CA MET A 24 -11.75 -4.65 -8.53
C MET A 24 -11.44 -3.20 -8.17
N PHE A 25 -11.23 -2.37 -9.20
CA PHE A 25 -11.05 -0.93 -9.00
C PHE A 25 -12.42 -0.28 -8.90
N ALA A 26 -12.73 0.30 -7.74
CA ALA A 26 -13.89 1.13 -7.52
C ALA A 26 -13.42 2.48 -6.97
N ILE A 27 -13.61 3.56 -7.73
CA ILE A 27 -13.38 4.92 -7.23
C ILE A 27 -14.64 5.33 -6.48
N GLY A 28 -14.55 5.44 -5.16
CA GLY A 28 -15.61 5.95 -4.31
C GLY A 28 -15.05 6.70 -3.11
N ALA A 29 -15.83 7.63 -2.57
CA ALA A 29 -15.53 8.29 -1.30
C ALA A 29 -15.74 7.28 -0.15
N SER A 30 -14.71 6.49 0.15
CA SER A 30 -14.75 5.54 1.25
C SER A 30 -14.82 6.28 2.58
N LEU A 31 -15.63 5.78 3.51
CA LEU A 31 -15.72 6.30 4.89
C LEU A 31 -14.52 5.91 5.77
N GLY A 32 -13.62 5.09 5.24
CA GLY A 32 -12.42 4.65 5.95
C GLY A 32 -11.38 4.06 4.99
N PRO A 33 -10.21 3.68 5.51
CA PRO A 33 -9.16 3.10 4.68
C PRO A 33 -9.60 1.74 4.13
N ASP A 34 -9.63 1.61 2.80
CA ASP A 34 -9.65 0.31 2.13
C ASP A 34 -8.19 -0.15 1.94
N TRP A 35 -7.97 -1.11 1.06
CA TRP A 35 -6.65 -1.52 0.62
C TRP A 35 -5.94 -0.38 -0.11
N CYS A 36 -4.87 0.11 0.49
CA CYS A 36 -4.15 1.30 0.03
C CYS A 36 -2.69 0.98 -0.27
N MET A 37 -2.20 1.56 -1.37
CA MET A 37 -0.77 1.74 -1.60
C MET A 37 -0.32 3.02 -0.89
N HIS A 38 0.80 2.96 -0.18
CA HIS A 38 1.34 4.10 0.55
C HIS A 38 2.48 4.76 -0.20
N GLU A 39 2.38 6.07 -0.39
CA GLU A 39 3.42 6.89 -1.00
C GLU A 39 4.74 6.80 -0.19
N GLY A 40 5.88 6.98 -0.86
CA GLY A 40 7.20 6.89 -0.25
C GLY A 40 7.70 5.45 -0.06
N THR A 41 6.83 4.50 0.27
CA THR A 41 7.21 3.08 0.41
C THR A 41 6.81 2.24 -0.80
N GLY A 42 5.74 2.61 -1.51
CA GLY A 42 5.13 1.80 -2.57
C GLY A 42 4.43 0.54 -2.05
N LYS A 43 4.35 0.37 -0.72
CA LYS A 43 3.80 -0.84 -0.10
C LYS A 43 2.28 -0.83 -0.05
N ILE A 44 1.67 -2.00 -0.17
CA ILE A 44 0.24 -2.22 0.02
C ILE A 44 -0.07 -2.61 1.47
N SER A 45 -1.09 -1.97 2.05
CA SER A 45 -1.67 -2.34 3.35
C SER A 45 -3.13 -2.74 3.22
N CYS A 46 -3.56 -3.68 4.07
CA CYS A 46 -4.98 -3.90 4.34
C CYS A 46 -5.51 -2.83 5.33
N PRO A 47 -6.84 -2.69 5.50
CA PRO A 47 -7.42 -1.72 6.43
C PRO A 47 -6.89 -1.84 7.86
N GLY A 48 -6.64 -3.06 8.35
CA GLY A 48 -6.12 -3.31 9.70
C GLY A 48 -4.64 -2.94 9.90
N CYS A 49 -3.88 -2.76 8.81
CA CYS A 49 -2.47 -2.34 8.86
C CYS A 49 -2.27 -0.90 8.40
N HIS A 50 -3.34 -0.17 8.12
CA HIS A 50 -3.27 1.16 7.51
C HIS A 50 -2.47 2.15 8.35
N GLU A 51 -2.72 2.24 9.66
CA GLU A 51 -2.04 3.21 10.55
C GLU A 51 -0.53 2.94 10.64
N THR A 52 -0.14 1.68 10.80
CA THR A 52 1.28 1.27 10.81
C THR A 52 1.97 1.62 9.50
N ALA A 53 1.32 1.31 8.38
CA ALA A 53 1.86 1.58 7.06
C ALA A 53 1.99 3.09 6.77
N LEU A 54 1.00 3.87 7.20
CA LEU A 54 1.01 5.33 7.07
C LEU A 54 2.14 5.96 7.88
N ALA A 55 2.37 5.50 9.12
CA ALA A 55 3.47 5.98 9.95
C ALA A 55 4.85 5.71 9.33
N GLU A 56 5.05 4.51 8.75
CA GLU A 56 6.28 4.17 8.03
C GLU A 56 6.46 5.07 6.79
N ALA A 57 5.40 5.22 5.98
CA ALA A 57 5.41 6.06 4.80
C ALA A 57 5.76 7.52 5.12
N GLN A 58 5.14 8.08 6.16
CA GLN A 58 5.43 9.43 6.64
C GLN A 58 6.91 9.58 7.00
N ALA A 59 7.48 8.61 7.72
CA ALA A 59 8.89 8.66 8.11
C ALA A 59 9.84 8.63 6.89
N VAL A 60 9.52 7.83 5.86
CA VAL A 60 10.29 7.77 4.62
C VAL A 60 10.18 9.08 3.84
N ILE A 61 8.97 9.64 3.72
CA ILE A 61 8.71 10.90 3.02
C ILE A 61 9.46 12.06 3.72
N GLU A 62 9.37 12.15 5.04
CA GLU A 62 10.05 13.21 5.79
C GLU A 62 11.58 13.10 5.70
N LYS A 63 12.12 11.88 5.70
CA LYS A 63 13.54 11.65 5.42
C LYS A 63 13.91 12.11 4.01
N ALA A 64 13.10 11.77 3.01
CA ALA A 64 13.34 12.16 1.63
C ALA A 64 13.31 13.68 1.47
N LYS A 65 12.30 14.38 2.02
CA LYS A 65 12.20 15.85 1.98
C LYS A 65 13.46 16.55 2.52
N ARG A 66 14.04 16.05 3.61
CA ARG A 66 15.29 16.57 4.20
C ARG A 66 16.52 16.42 3.29
N SER A 67 16.49 15.49 2.33
CA SER A 67 17.62 15.27 1.40
C SER A 67 17.59 16.17 0.17
N TRP A 68 16.50 16.91 -0.06
CA TRP A 68 16.36 17.88 -1.15
C TRP A 68 16.55 19.34 -0.71
N VAL A 69 17.00 19.55 0.54
CA VAL A 69 17.41 20.84 1.11
C VAL A 69 18.89 20.78 1.43
#